data_AF-A0A450WI20-F1
#
_entry.id   AF-A0A450WI20-F1
#
_cell.length_a   1.000
_cell.length_b   1.000
_cell.length_c   1.000
_cell.angle_alpha   90.00
_cell.angle_beta   90.00
_cell.angle_gamma   90.00
#
_symmetry.space_group_name_H-M   'P 1'
#
loop_
_entity.id
_entity.type
_entity.pdbx_description
1 polymer ?
#
loop_
_entity_poly.entity_id
_entity_poly.type
_entity_poly.pdbx_seq_one_letter_code
_entity_poly.pdbx_strand_id
1 'polypeptide(L)'
;MAAHCQGEIEHRLGNGTRVDCLTETHAIEYDWGASWYEAIGQSLYYGMETGKRSGVVLISRTHRGDIYWQRLNDTIRHYRLPIDTWRIRLPNP
;
A
#
# COMPACT_ATOMS: atom_id res chain seq x y z
N MET A 1 -0.11 12.13 -0.36
CA MET A 1 0.83 11.05 0.06
C MET A 1 1.74 11.52 1.19
N ALA A 2 2.53 12.59 1.02
CA ALA A 2 3.47 13.06 2.04
C ALA A 2 2.86 13.30 3.45
N ALA A 3 1.63 13.81 3.54
CA ALA A 3 0.98 14.09 4.84
C ALA A 3 0.64 12.85 5.68
N HIS A 4 0.76 11.63 5.14
CA HIS A 4 0.37 10.39 5.82
C HIS A 4 1.51 9.40 6.03
N CYS A 5 2.70 9.68 5.49
CA CYS A 5 3.89 8.87 5.74
C CYS A 5 4.62 9.38 7.00
N GLN A 6 4.93 8.46 7.92
CA GLN A 6 5.70 8.76 9.14
C GLN A 6 7.20 8.43 8.99
N GLY A 7 7.63 8.08 7.79
CA GLY A 7 9.00 7.68 7.49
C GLY A 7 9.57 8.42 6.28
N GLU A 8 10.50 7.77 5.58
CA GLU A 8 11.11 8.29 4.36
C GLU A 8 10.14 8.14 3.19
N ILE A 9 9.81 9.26 2.54
CA ILE A 9 8.92 9.29 1.38
C ILE A 9 9.75 9.05 0.11
N GLU A 10 9.22 8.25 -0.82
CA GLU A 10 9.84 7.99 -2.13
C GLU A 10 11.26 7.38 -2.00
N HIS A 11 11.44 6.47 -1.05
CA HIS A 11 12.73 5.82 -0.81
C HIS A 11 13.15 4.98 -2.01
N ARG A 12 14.32 5.28 -2.58
CA ARG A 12 14.81 4.64 -3.81
C ARG A 12 15.60 3.37 -3.49
N LEU A 13 15.17 2.25 -4.07
CA LEU A 13 15.85 0.97 -3.97
C LEU A 13 17.02 0.86 -4.96
N GLY A 14 17.92 -0.09 -4.73
CA GLY A 14 19.13 -0.29 -5.54
C GLY A 14 18.84 -0.62 -7.01
N ASN A 15 17.67 -1.20 -7.31
CA ASN A 15 17.21 -1.50 -8.66
C ASN A 15 16.54 -0.29 -9.37
N GLY A 16 16.42 0.85 -8.69
CA GLY A 16 15.82 2.08 -9.22
C GLY A 16 14.30 2.23 -9.01
N THR A 17 13.61 1.21 -8.48
CA THR A 17 12.22 1.34 -8.00
C THR A 17 12.14 2.16 -6.72
N ARG A 18 10.92 2.55 -6.31
CA ARG A 18 10.70 3.43 -5.17
C ARG A 18 9.61 2.88 -4.27
N VAL A 19 9.84 2.96 -2.97
CA VAL A 19 8.84 2.71 -1.94
C VAL A 19 8.20 4.05 -1.59
N ASP A 20 6.87 4.17 -1.68
CA ASP A 20 6.19 5.43 -1.39
C ASP A 20 6.45 5.94 0.02
N CYS A 21 6.50 5.03 1.00
CA CYS A 21 6.79 5.35 2.39
C CYS A 21 7.53 4.20 3.08
N LEU A 22 8.78 4.44 3.44
CA LEU A 22 9.60 3.51 4.22
C LEU A 22 9.67 3.95 5.68
N THR A 23 9.14 3.13 6.58
CA THR A 23 9.19 3.35 8.03
C THR A 23 10.18 2.39 8.68
N GLU A 24 10.36 2.49 10.01
CA GLU A 24 11.19 1.54 10.76
C GLU A 24 10.73 0.08 10.60
N THR A 25 9.44 -0.14 10.37
CA THR A 25 8.81 -1.47 10.41
C THR A 25 8.20 -1.92 9.08
N HIS A 26 7.80 -0.99 8.21
CA HIS A 26 7.07 -1.29 6.97
C HIS A 26 7.65 -0.56 5.76
N ALA A 27 7.60 -1.25 4.61
CA ALA A 27 7.67 -0.66 3.28
C ALA A 27 6.24 -0.58 2.73
N ILE A 28 5.72 0.64 2.60
CA ILE A 28 4.30 0.90 2.35
C ILE A 28 4.14 1.48 0.95
N GLU A 29 3.22 0.87 0.18
CA GLU A 29 2.71 1.41 -1.08
C GLU A 29 1.40 2.17 -0.87
N TYR A 30 1.29 3.36 -1.45
CA TYR A 30 0.08 4.18 -1.44
C TYR A 30 -0.54 4.18 -2.82
N ASP A 31 -1.76 3.65 -2.94
CA ASP A 31 -2.39 3.57 -4.25
C ASP A 31 -3.88 3.87 -4.21
N TRP A 32 -4.43 4.29 -5.34
CA TRP A 32 -5.86 4.49 -5.51
C TRP A 32 -6.59 3.15 -5.50
N GLY A 33 -7.83 3.15 -4.99
CA GLY A 33 -8.62 1.93 -4.85
C GLY A 33 -8.73 1.09 -6.13
N ALA A 34 -8.79 1.72 -7.30
CA ALA A 34 -8.87 0.98 -8.56
C ALA A 34 -7.63 0.13 -8.88
N SER A 35 -6.46 0.49 -8.34
CA SER A 35 -5.15 -0.14 -8.58
C SER A 35 -4.76 -1.13 -7.49
N TRP A 36 -5.72 -1.61 -6.68
CA TRP A 36 -5.44 -2.51 -5.56
C TRP A 36 -4.69 -3.81 -5.93
N TYR A 37 -4.77 -4.30 -7.17
CA TYR A 37 -3.99 -5.45 -7.64
C TYR A 37 -2.50 -5.14 -7.71
N GLU A 38 -2.14 -3.96 -8.23
CA GLU A 38 -0.76 -3.48 -8.38
C GLU A 38 -0.14 -3.26 -7.00
N ALA A 39 -0.90 -2.63 -6.09
CA ALA A 39 -0.50 -2.42 -4.71
C ALA A 39 -0.12 -3.71 -3.95
N ILE A 40 -0.78 -4.86 -4.22
CA ILE A 40 -0.38 -6.16 -3.65
C ILE A 40 1.03 -6.55 -4.12
N GLY A 41 1.25 -6.51 -5.44
CA GLY A 41 2.54 -6.92 -6.02
C GLY A 41 3.68 -6.03 -5.55
N GLN A 42 3.47 -4.71 -5.60
CA GLN A 42 4.47 -3.73 -5.19
C GLN A 42 4.79 -3.82 -3.69
N SER A 43 3.79 -3.87 -2.82
CA SER A 43 4.04 -3.94 -1.36
C SER A 43 4.80 -5.21 -0.96
N LEU A 44 4.50 -6.36 -1.57
CA LEU A 44 5.25 -7.61 -1.35
C LEU A 44 6.69 -7.49 -1.83
N TYR A 45 6.88 -6.94 -3.03
CA TYR A 45 8.21 -6.72 -3.59
C TYR A 45 9.05 -5.79 -2.71
N TYR A 46 8.49 -4.66 -2.28
CA TYR A 46 9.19 -3.68 -1.44
C TYR A 46 9.48 -4.21 -0.04
N GLY A 47 8.55 -4.96 0.56
CA GLY A 47 8.81 -5.64 1.84
C GLY A 47 9.99 -6.60 1.74
N MET A 48 10.04 -7.40 0.66
CA MET A 48 11.15 -8.32 0.40
C MET A 48 12.49 -7.58 0.22
N GLU A 49 12.55 -6.55 -0.64
CA GLU A 49 13.79 -5.81 -0.94
C GLU A 49 14.35 -5.05 0.26
N THR A 50 13.47 -4.56 1.14
CA THR A 50 13.85 -3.76 2.32
C THR A 50 14.02 -4.58 3.59
N GLY A 51 13.57 -5.85 3.59
CA GLY A 51 13.46 -6.67 4.79
C GLY A 51 12.41 -6.17 5.78
N LYS A 52 11.49 -5.29 5.36
CA LYS A 52 10.41 -4.73 6.19
C LYS A 52 9.08 -5.45 5.91
N ARG A 53 8.09 -5.22 6.76
CA ARG A 53 6.72 -5.71 6.51
C ARG A 53 6.11 -4.99 5.31
N SER A 54 5.38 -5.72 4.49
CA SER A 54 4.63 -5.16 3.38
C SER A 54 3.41 -4.38 3.89
N GLY A 55 3.26 -3.14 3.43
CA GLY A 55 2.13 -2.29 3.75
C GLY A 55 1.41 -1.80 2.50
N VAL A 56 0.08 -1.70 2.55
CA VAL A 56 -0.74 -1.04 1.53
C VAL A 56 -1.62 0.00 2.18
N VAL A 57 -1.56 1.23 1.68
CA VAL A 57 -2.54 2.27 1.99
C VAL A 57 -3.40 2.51 0.77
N LEU A 58 -4.68 2.11 0.86
CA LEU A 58 -5.64 2.29 -0.24
C LEU A 58 -6.38 3.62 -0.10
N ILE A 59 -6.29 4.48 -1.12
CA ILE A 59 -6.91 5.80 -1.15
C ILE A 59 -8.21 5.72 -1.97
N SER A 60 -9.33 6.20 -1.42
CA SER A 60 -10.58 6.32 -2.17
C SER A 60 -11.32 7.63 -1.92
N ARG A 61 -12.00 8.10 -2.97
CA ARG A 61 -12.96 9.22 -2.94
C ARG A 61 -14.42 8.77 -3.00
N THR A 62 -14.71 7.60 -3.56
CA THR A 62 -16.08 7.17 -3.91
C THR A 62 -16.53 5.95 -3.10
N HIS A 63 -17.83 5.66 -3.14
CA HIS A 63 -18.41 4.42 -2.62
C HIS A 63 -17.80 3.16 -3.28
N ARG A 64 -17.27 3.25 -4.51
CA ARG A 64 -16.55 2.12 -5.14
C ARG A 64 -15.27 1.75 -4.40
N GLY A 65 -14.73 2.68 -3.59
CA GLY A 65 -13.64 2.43 -2.68
C GLY A 65 -13.87 1.28 -1.72
N ASP A 66 -15.10 1.12 -1.23
CA ASP A 66 -15.44 0.03 -0.31
C ASP A 66 -15.31 -1.33 -0.97
N ILE A 67 -15.72 -1.43 -2.23
CA ILE A 67 -15.60 -2.66 -3.02
C ILE A 67 -14.13 -3.00 -3.24
N TYR A 68 -13.29 -2.01 -3.57
CA TYR A 68 -11.86 -2.24 -3.76
C TYR A 68 -11.15 -2.61 -2.46
N TRP A 69 -11.50 -1.94 -1.36
CA TRP A 69 -10.99 -2.27 -0.03
C TRP A 69 -11.34 -3.70 0.39
N GLN A 70 -12.58 -4.12 0.14
CA GLN A 70 -13.02 -5.47 0.41
C GLN A 70 -12.23 -6.48 -0.44
N ARG A 71 -12.12 -6.26 -1.75
CA ARG A 71 -11.39 -7.17 -2.65
C ARG A 71 -9.92 -7.33 -2.25
N LEU A 72 -9.23 -6.22 -1.95
CA LEU A 72 -7.86 -6.23 -1.43
C LEU A 72 -7.74 -7.16 -0.21
N ASN A 73 -8.58 -6.92 0.81
CA ASN A 73 -8.54 -7.68 2.06
C ASN A 73 -8.98 -9.14 1.90
N ASP A 74 -9.94 -9.42 1.04
CA ASP A 74 -10.40 -10.78 0.73
C ASP A 74 -9.29 -11.58 0.05
N THR A 75 -8.59 -10.98 -0.92
CA THR A 75 -7.43 -11.59 -1.59
C THR A 75 -6.28 -11.84 -0.62
N ILE A 76 -5.91 -10.85 0.21
CA ILE A 76 -4.86 -10.99 1.23
C ILE A 76 -5.19 -12.15 2.17
N ARG A 77 -6.42 -12.22 2.69
CA ARG A 77 -6.84 -13.27 3.61
C ARG A 77 -6.90 -14.65 2.96
N HIS A 78 -7.43 -14.74 1.74
CA HIS A 78 -7.55 -16.00 1.01
C HIS A 78 -6.18 -16.66 0.78
N TYR A 79 -5.20 -15.87 0.34
CA TYR A 79 -3.84 -16.36 0.06
C TYR A 79 -2.89 -16.27 1.26
N ARG A 80 -3.37 -15.78 2.41
CA ARG A 80 -2.56 -15.56 3.64
C ARG A 80 -1.31 -14.71 3.37
N LEU A 81 -1.48 -13.66 2.57
CA LEU A 81 -0.37 -12.75 2.24
C LEU A 81 0.03 -11.94 3.49
N PRO A 82 1.33 -11.76 3.75
CA PRO A 82 1.83 -11.02 4.91
C PRO A 82 1.79 -9.50 4.66
N ILE A 83 0.60 -8.96 4.39
CA ILE A 83 0.41 -7.55 4.04
C ILE A 83 -0.50 -6.89 5.08
N ASP A 84 -0.01 -5.80 5.65
CA ASP A 84 -0.81 -4.91 6.49
C ASP A 84 -1.50 -3.85 5.63
N THR A 85 -2.75 -3.53 5.97
CA THR A 85 -3.54 -2.61 5.15
C THR A 85 -4.13 -1.48 5.98
N TRP A 86 -4.12 -0.28 5.40
CA TRP A 86 -4.85 0.88 5.89
C TRP A 86 -5.64 1.52 4.75
N ARG A 87 -6.63 2.34 5.08
CA ARG A 87 -7.40 3.09 4.08
C ARG A 87 -7.49 4.56 4.41
N ILE A 88 -7.42 5.39 3.38
CA ILE A 88 -7.71 6.81 3.45
C ILE A 88 -8.99 7.06 2.64
N ARG A 89 -10.01 7.64 3.29
CA ARG A 89 -11.20 8.14 2.61
C ARG A 89 -11.08 9.65 2.47
N LEU A 90 -10.95 10.12 1.25
CA LEU A 90 -11.01 11.53 0.94
C LEU A 90 -12.49 11.92 0.72
N PRO A 91 -12.92 13.11 1.17
CA PRO A 91 -14.23 13.62 0.81
C PRO A 91 -14.35 13.73 -0.72
N ASN A 92 -15.56 13.53 -1.24
CA ASN A 92 -15.83 13.85 -2.64
C ASN A 92 -15.57 15.35 -2.85
N PRO A 93 -14.92 15.73 -3.96
CA PRO A 93 -14.72 17.14 -4.30
C PRO A 93 -16.04 17.88 -4.49
#